data_AF-A0A2T9Z2D2-F1
#
_entry.id   AF-A0A2T9Z2D2-F1
#
_cell.length_a   1.000
_cell.length_b   1.000
_cell.length_c   1.000
_cell.angle_alpha   90.00
_cell.angle_beta   90.00
_cell.angle_gamma   90.00
#
_symmetry.space_group_name_H-M   'P 1'
#
loop_
_entity.id
_entity.type
_entity.pdbx_description
1 polymer ?
#
loop_
_entity_poly.entity_id
_entity_poly.type
_entity_poly.pdbx_seq_one_letter_code
_entity_poly.pdbx_strand_id
1 'polypeptide(L)'
;MASSNSTTTTNPSFQRAKQFVDFVNSAPSPFHAVDAVRKRLQASDFVELTEKKNWDDLIKPSGKYYFTRNGSSIVAFAVGGKFKPGNGVNIVAAHTDSPCFKVLPLFLKPVSKKQQSGYLKVGVQLYGGGLWHTWFDRDLSVAGVVMVEENGSYKQRLVKIDEQVISKIFLPKSHNFHY
;
A
#
# COMPACT_ATOMS: atom_id res chain seq x y z
N MET A 1 35.40 37.75 13.53
CA MET A 1 34.89 36.60 12.76
C MET A 1 34.51 35.52 13.76
N ALA A 2 33.22 35.33 14.03
CA ALA A 2 32.72 34.18 14.78
C ALA A 2 31.44 33.72 14.07
N SER A 3 31.58 32.66 13.27
CA SER A 3 30.45 31.98 12.62
C SER A 3 29.78 31.12 13.69
N SER A 4 28.63 31.57 14.19
CA SER A 4 27.75 30.74 15.02
C SER A 4 27.07 29.72 14.11
N ASN A 5 27.59 28.48 14.10
CA ASN A 5 26.87 27.35 13.52
C ASN A 5 25.62 27.08 14.37
N SER A 6 24.46 27.54 13.90
CA SER A 6 23.17 27.16 14.49
C SER A 6 22.91 25.69 14.19
N THR A 7 23.22 24.82 15.14
CA THR A 7 22.67 23.46 15.16
C THR A 7 21.18 23.57 15.41
N THR A 8 20.40 23.59 14.33
CA THR A 8 18.94 23.52 14.37
C THR A 8 18.55 22.14 14.90
N THR A 9 18.31 22.04 16.19
CA THR A 9 17.76 20.83 16.83
C THR A 9 16.35 20.62 16.28
N THR A 10 16.21 19.85 15.20
CA THR A 10 14.90 19.51 14.63
C THR A 10 14.05 18.79 15.68
N ASN A 11 12.88 19.33 15.98
CA ASN A 11 11.93 18.78 16.95
C ASN A 11 11.63 17.29 16.62
N PRO A 12 11.85 16.34 17.56
CA PRO A 12 11.62 14.92 17.32
C PRO A 12 10.19 14.57 16.86
N SER A 13 9.18 15.32 17.30
CA SER A 13 7.79 15.10 16.87
C SER A 13 7.61 15.48 15.39
N PHE A 14 8.21 16.58 14.97
CA PHE A 14 8.19 17.04 13.58
C PHE A 14 8.88 16.03 12.65
N GLN A 15 10.02 15.47 13.09
CA GLN A 15 10.71 14.43 12.32
C GLN A 15 9.86 13.17 12.14
N ARG A 16 9.17 12.70 13.19
CA ARG A 16 8.25 11.55 13.10
C ARG A 16 7.07 11.83 12.19
N ALA A 17 6.48 13.02 12.27
CA ALA A 17 5.39 13.42 11.38
C ALA A 17 5.82 13.42 9.91
N LYS A 18 7.02 13.94 9.60
CA LYS A 18 7.58 13.90 8.25
C LYS A 18 7.79 12.46 7.76
N GLN A 19 8.40 11.59 8.58
CA GLN A 19 8.58 10.17 8.25
C GLN A 19 7.27 9.41 8.02
N PHE A 20 6.20 9.83 8.71
CA PHE A 20 4.85 9.30 8.50
C PHE A 20 4.26 9.78 7.17
N VAL A 21 4.37 11.07 6.84
CA VAL A 21 3.92 11.59 5.54
C VAL A 21 4.66 10.92 4.39
N ASP A 22 5.99 10.76 4.51
CA ASP A 22 6.81 10.06 3.51
C ASP A 22 6.37 8.60 3.34
N PHE A 23 6.01 7.92 4.45
CA PHE A 23 5.45 6.57 4.40
C PHE A 23 4.13 6.53 3.62
N VAL A 24 3.18 7.40 3.96
CA VAL A 24 1.86 7.45 3.32
C VAL A 24 1.99 7.73 1.82
N ASN A 25 2.84 8.67 1.42
CA ASN A 25 3.09 9.01 0.03
C ASN A 25 3.72 7.85 -0.77
N SER A 26 4.54 7.02 -0.10
CA SER A 26 5.15 5.84 -0.71
C SER A 26 4.20 4.64 -0.81
N ALA A 27 3.06 4.67 -0.09
CA ALA A 27 2.16 3.55 0.11
C ALA A 27 0.74 3.78 -0.48
N PRO A 28 0.59 4.05 -1.78
CA PRO A 28 -0.71 4.35 -2.40
C PRO A 28 -1.66 3.14 -2.50
N SER A 29 -1.18 1.93 -2.20
CA SER A 29 -2.01 0.72 -2.14
C SER A 29 -1.52 -0.21 -1.02
N PRO A 30 -2.34 -1.18 -0.57
CA PRO A 30 -1.96 -2.11 0.50
C PRO A 30 -0.67 -2.88 0.19
N PHE A 31 -0.44 -3.18 -1.09
CA PHE A 31 0.78 -3.86 -1.54
C PHE A 31 2.02 -2.96 -1.42
N HIS A 32 1.90 -1.67 -1.72
CA HIS A 32 2.99 -0.70 -1.51
C HIS A 32 3.22 -0.43 -0.03
N ALA A 33 2.16 -0.43 0.79
CA ALA A 33 2.30 -0.33 2.25
C ALA A 33 3.12 -1.51 2.80
N VAL A 34 2.80 -2.73 2.40
CA VAL A 34 3.57 -3.92 2.78
C VAL A 34 5.01 -3.86 2.28
N ASP A 35 5.24 -3.43 1.03
CA ASP A 35 6.60 -3.29 0.48
C ASP A 35 7.43 -2.24 1.24
N ALA A 36 6.82 -1.10 1.59
CA ALA A 36 7.47 -0.08 2.40
C ALA A 36 7.82 -0.59 3.81
N VAL A 37 6.92 -1.36 4.45
CA VAL A 37 7.19 -2.00 5.74
C VAL A 37 8.26 -3.08 5.61
N ARG A 38 8.23 -3.92 4.57
CA ARG A 38 9.26 -4.92 4.25
C ARG A 38 10.64 -4.25 4.20
N LYS A 39 10.79 -3.18 3.42
CA LYS A 39 12.06 -2.44 3.30
C LYS A 39 12.56 -1.90 4.64
N ARG A 40 11.66 -1.38 5.49
CA ARG A 40 12.01 -0.90 6.84
C ARG A 40 12.44 -2.03 7.77
N LEU A 41 11.76 -3.18 7.72
CA LEU A 41 12.10 -4.37 8.50
C LEU A 41 13.46 -4.94 8.07
N GLN A 42 13.71 -5.05 6.77
CA GLN A 42 15.00 -5.47 6.22
C GLN A 42 16.13 -4.54 6.66
N ALA A 43 15.92 -3.23 6.63
CA ALA A 43 16.88 -2.25 7.13
C ALA A 43 17.10 -2.31 8.67
N SER A 44 16.28 -3.08 9.39
CA SER A 44 16.35 -3.28 10.85
C SER A 44 16.78 -4.71 11.22
N ASP A 45 17.42 -5.42 10.28
CA ASP A 45 17.95 -6.78 10.39
C ASP A 45 16.89 -7.87 10.61
N PHE A 46 15.66 -7.65 10.15
CA PHE A 46 14.66 -8.72 10.13
C PHE A 46 14.87 -9.65 8.94
N VAL A 47 14.72 -10.96 9.20
CA VAL A 47 14.83 -12.01 8.19
C VAL A 47 13.45 -12.34 7.59
N GLU A 48 13.36 -12.41 6.26
CA GLU A 48 12.14 -12.84 5.58
C GLU A 48 11.96 -14.35 5.67
N LEU A 49 10.79 -14.78 6.15
CA LEU A 49 10.37 -16.16 6.17
C LEU A 49 9.39 -16.43 5.03
N THR A 50 9.45 -17.64 4.48
CA THR A 50 8.49 -18.14 3.50
C THR A 50 7.44 -18.99 4.21
N GLU A 51 6.15 -18.67 4.08
CA GLU A 51 5.04 -19.45 4.67
C GLU A 51 5.00 -20.91 4.20
N LYS A 52 5.68 -21.25 3.09
CA LYS A 52 5.73 -22.60 2.51
C LYS A 52 6.81 -23.50 3.11
N LYS A 53 7.71 -22.97 3.94
CA LYS A 53 8.82 -23.73 4.54
C LYS A 53 8.54 -23.99 6.01
N ASN A 54 9.06 -25.10 6.55
CA ASN A 54 9.11 -25.30 8.00
C ASN A 54 10.06 -24.24 8.63
N TRP A 55 9.67 -23.70 9.78
CA TRP A 55 10.39 -22.67 10.52
C TRP A 55 11.09 -23.18 11.78
N ASP A 56 10.93 -24.45 12.15
CA ASP A 56 11.45 -25.03 13.41
C ASP A 56 12.96 -24.77 13.59
N ASP A 57 13.75 -24.93 12.52
CA ASP A 57 15.20 -24.71 12.54
C ASP A 57 15.61 -23.24 12.32
N LEU A 58 14.66 -22.40 11.89
CA LEU A 58 14.90 -21.00 11.50
C LEU A 58 14.67 -20.03 12.66
N ILE A 59 13.69 -20.31 13.52
CA ILE A 59 13.29 -19.43 14.63
C ILE A 59 14.21 -19.67 15.82
N LYS A 60 14.94 -18.63 16.21
CA LYS A 60 15.90 -18.66 17.32
C LYS A 60 15.60 -17.54 18.33
N PRO A 61 15.91 -17.75 19.62
CA PRO A 61 15.90 -16.67 20.60
C PRO A 61 16.78 -15.50 20.13
N SER A 62 16.34 -14.27 20.40
CA SER A 62 16.95 -13.03 19.93
C SER A 62 16.89 -12.80 18.41
N GLY A 63 16.19 -13.66 17.66
CA GLY A 63 15.96 -13.50 16.23
C GLY A 63 14.81 -12.53 15.91
N LYS A 64 14.89 -11.91 14.72
CA LYS A 64 13.88 -11.00 14.18
C LYS A 64 13.40 -11.52 12.83
N TYR A 65 12.09 -11.69 12.67
CA TYR A 65 11.54 -12.36 11.50
C TYR A 65 10.28 -11.66 11.01
N TYR A 66 10.00 -11.78 9.72
CA TYR A 66 8.73 -11.38 9.15
C TYR A 66 8.32 -12.27 7.99
N PHE A 67 7.04 -12.34 7.69
CA PHE A 67 6.54 -12.94 6.45
C PHE A 67 5.40 -12.10 5.89
N THR A 68 5.16 -12.23 4.58
CA THR A 68 4.05 -11.57 3.91
C THR A 68 3.09 -12.60 3.33
N ARG A 69 1.79 -12.34 3.46
CA ARG A 69 0.75 -13.16 2.84
C ARG A 69 0.08 -12.38 1.73
N ASN A 70 0.01 -12.97 0.53
CA ASN A 70 -0.54 -12.34 -0.69
C ASN A 70 0.14 -11.01 -1.11
N GLY A 71 1.22 -10.61 -0.44
CA GLY A 71 1.85 -9.29 -0.60
C GLY A 71 1.02 -8.12 -0.04
N SER A 72 -0.18 -8.35 0.52
CA SER A 72 -1.06 -7.31 1.07
C SER A 72 -1.14 -7.31 2.59
N SER A 73 -0.67 -8.38 3.24
CA SER A 73 -0.56 -8.48 4.70
C SER A 73 0.88 -8.83 5.09
N ILE A 74 1.33 -8.28 6.21
CA ILE A 74 2.65 -8.52 6.77
C ILE A 74 2.55 -8.80 8.26
N VAL A 75 3.30 -9.80 8.71
CA VAL A 75 3.45 -10.14 10.13
C VAL A 75 4.94 -10.10 10.43
N ALA A 76 5.32 -9.31 11.43
CA ALA A 76 6.69 -9.21 11.91
C ALA A 76 6.74 -9.49 13.41
N PHE A 77 7.75 -10.24 13.83
CA PHE A 77 7.92 -10.61 15.23
C PHE A 77 9.40 -10.69 15.61
N ALA A 78 9.69 -10.36 16.85
CA ALA A 78 11.02 -10.49 17.44
C ALA A 78 10.93 -11.45 18.63
N VAL A 79 11.79 -12.47 18.63
CA VAL A 79 11.81 -13.50 19.67
C VAL A 79 12.71 -13.02 20.81
N GLY A 80 12.16 -12.90 22.01
CA GLY A 80 12.97 -12.51 23.18
C GLY A 80 14.06 -13.54 23.48
N GLY A 81 15.24 -13.09 23.94
CA GLY A 81 16.36 -13.99 24.22
C GLY A 81 16.09 -15.04 25.31
N LYS A 82 15.09 -14.81 26.17
CA LYS A 82 14.64 -15.75 27.22
C LYS A 82 13.29 -16.41 26.88
N PHE A 83 12.81 -16.25 25.65
CA PHE A 83 11.55 -16.84 25.22
C PHE A 83 11.63 -18.37 25.25
N LYS A 84 10.58 -19.00 25.79
CA LYS A 84 10.36 -20.44 25.73
C LYS A 84 8.92 -20.68 25.25
N PRO A 85 8.64 -21.78 24.53
CA PRO A 85 7.27 -22.17 24.22
C PRO A 85 6.41 -22.19 25.50
N GLY A 86 5.26 -21.52 25.46
CA GLY A 86 4.40 -21.30 26.63
C GLY A 86 4.52 -19.90 27.27
N ASN A 87 5.56 -19.13 26.94
CA ASN A 87 5.64 -17.72 27.35
C ASN A 87 4.59 -16.87 26.60
N GLY A 88 4.22 -15.73 27.19
CA GLY A 88 3.29 -14.77 26.60
C GLY A 88 3.86 -14.01 25.39
N VAL A 89 2.98 -13.27 24.71
CA VAL A 89 3.28 -12.48 23.52
C VAL A 89 2.72 -11.06 23.65
N ASN A 90 3.45 -10.07 23.11
CA ASN A 90 2.96 -8.69 22.99
C ASN A 90 2.60 -8.44 21.52
N ILE A 91 1.34 -8.13 21.24
CA ILE A 91 0.83 -7.99 19.88
C ILE A 91 0.31 -6.57 19.68
N VAL A 92 0.75 -5.95 18.59
CA VAL A 92 0.16 -4.72 18.04
C VAL A 92 -0.37 -5.06 16.66
N ALA A 93 -1.63 -4.73 16.39
CA ALA A 93 -2.29 -5.01 15.13
C ALA A 93 -2.85 -3.72 14.50
N ALA A 94 -2.72 -3.63 13.18
CA ALA A 94 -3.30 -2.60 12.34
C ALA A 94 -3.66 -3.22 10.99
N HIS A 95 -4.35 -2.47 10.13
CA HIS A 95 -4.69 -2.91 8.78
C HIS A 95 -4.00 -2.02 7.72
N THR A 96 -3.72 -2.59 6.56
CA THR A 96 -2.92 -1.96 5.48
C THR A 96 -3.78 -1.33 4.39
N ASP A 97 -5.10 -1.55 4.43
CA ASP A 97 -6.05 -1.10 3.44
C ASP A 97 -6.81 0.15 3.89
N SER A 98 -7.39 0.84 2.91
CA SER A 98 -8.19 2.04 3.13
C SER A 98 -9.27 2.12 2.05
N PRO A 99 -10.40 2.79 2.29
CA PRO A 99 -11.43 2.95 1.27
C PRO A 99 -10.89 3.59 0.00
N CYS A 100 -11.16 2.99 -1.16
CA CYS A 100 -10.60 3.44 -2.44
C CYS A 100 -11.45 2.99 -3.63
N PHE A 101 -11.10 3.51 -4.82
CA PHE A 101 -11.57 2.95 -6.08
C PHE A 101 -10.63 1.84 -6.54
N LYS A 102 -11.17 0.65 -6.80
CA LYS A 102 -10.45 -0.44 -7.46
C LYS A 102 -10.84 -0.49 -8.93
N VAL A 103 -9.85 -0.59 -9.83
CA VAL A 103 -10.12 -0.80 -11.25
C VAL A 103 -10.84 -2.13 -11.41
N LEU A 104 -11.97 -2.13 -12.11
CA LEU A 104 -12.71 -3.36 -12.38
C LEU A 104 -11.87 -4.25 -13.31
N PRO A 105 -11.57 -5.51 -12.94
CA PRO A 105 -10.87 -6.41 -13.83
C PRO A 105 -11.73 -6.72 -15.06
N LEU A 106 -11.08 -6.89 -16.21
CA LEU A 106 -11.71 -7.22 -17.49
C LEU A 106 -12.56 -8.51 -17.41
N PHE A 107 -12.25 -9.39 -16.46
CA PHE A 107 -12.95 -10.66 -16.27
C PHE A 107 -14.36 -10.50 -15.68
N LEU A 108 -14.64 -9.43 -14.94
CA LEU A 108 -15.98 -9.15 -14.40
C LEU A 108 -16.85 -8.33 -15.36
N LYS A 109 -16.24 -7.58 -16.28
CA LYS A 109 -16.88 -6.91 -17.41
C LYS A 109 -15.90 -6.90 -18.58
N PRO A 110 -16.21 -7.52 -19.74
CA PRO A 110 -15.26 -7.67 -20.86
C PRO A 110 -14.74 -6.35 -21.45
N VAL A 111 -15.32 -5.22 -21.03
CA VAL A 111 -15.00 -3.89 -21.52
C VAL A 111 -14.86 -2.93 -20.35
N SER A 112 -13.64 -2.81 -19.80
CA SER A 112 -13.29 -1.69 -18.91
C SER A 112 -13.26 -0.36 -19.68
N LYS A 113 -13.06 -0.42 -21.01
CA LYS A 113 -13.06 0.67 -21.98
C LYS A 113 -14.48 1.13 -22.34
N LYS A 114 -15.08 2.01 -21.55
CA LYS A 114 -16.36 2.61 -21.95
C LYS A 114 -16.10 3.87 -22.77
N GLN A 115 -16.38 3.83 -24.06
CA GLN A 115 -16.42 5.04 -24.88
C GLN A 115 -17.81 5.68 -24.75
N GLN A 116 -17.85 6.91 -24.26
CA GLN A 116 -19.07 7.70 -24.23
C GLN A 116 -18.69 9.17 -24.40
N SER A 117 -19.39 9.86 -25.32
CA SER A 117 -19.20 11.29 -25.57
C SER A 117 -17.75 11.68 -25.93
N GLY A 118 -17.04 10.82 -26.67
CA GLY A 118 -15.65 11.06 -27.08
C GLY A 118 -14.57 10.72 -26.03
N TYR A 119 -14.97 10.30 -24.83
CA TYR A 119 -14.03 9.97 -23.74
C TYR A 119 -13.88 8.47 -23.52
N LEU A 120 -12.65 8.03 -23.26
CA LEU A 120 -12.36 6.70 -22.75
C LEU A 120 -12.49 6.70 -21.22
N LYS A 121 -13.47 5.96 -20.70
CA LYS A 121 -13.71 5.83 -19.26
C LYS A 121 -13.17 4.50 -18.73
N VAL A 122 -12.71 4.52 -17.48
CA VAL A 122 -12.30 3.33 -16.73
C VAL A 122 -13.37 2.98 -15.71
N GLY A 123 -13.89 1.75 -15.78
CA GLY A 123 -14.82 1.23 -14.78
C GLY A 123 -14.12 0.98 -13.44
N VAL A 124 -14.71 1.48 -12.35
CA VAL A 124 -14.19 1.28 -10.98
C VAL A 124 -15.23 0.66 -10.06
N GLN A 125 -14.76 -0.05 -9.05
CA GLN A 125 -15.52 -0.59 -7.93
C GLN A 125 -15.20 0.20 -6.67
N LEU A 126 -16.22 0.45 -5.85
CA LEU A 126 -16.07 1.04 -4.52
C LEU A 126 -15.54 -0.03 -3.56
N TYR A 127 -14.43 0.24 -2.89
CA TYR A 127 -13.88 -0.62 -1.85
C TYR A 127 -13.99 0.08 -0.49
N GLY A 128 -14.68 -0.54 0.48
CA GLY A 128 -14.90 0.03 1.81
C GLY A 128 -16.02 1.08 1.87
N GLY A 129 -16.07 1.87 2.95
CA GLY A 129 -17.06 2.92 3.21
C GLY A 129 -16.51 4.33 3.04
N GLY A 130 -16.00 4.66 1.85
CA GLY A 130 -15.38 5.95 1.58
C GLY A 130 -16.39 7.09 1.42
N LEU A 131 -15.94 8.33 1.68
CA LEU A 131 -16.69 9.55 1.36
C LEU A 131 -16.58 9.84 -0.14
N TRP A 132 -17.36 9.16 -0.99
CA TRP A 132 -17.14 9.12 -2.44
C TRP A 132 -17.24 10.46 -3.18
N HIS A 133 -17.90 11.44 -2.58
CA HIS A 133 -18.00 12.79 -3.16
C HIS A 133 -16.67 13.56 -3.06
N THR A 134 -15.77 13.23 -2.13
CA THR A 134 -14.46 13.90 -1.99
C THR A 134 -13.45 13.52 -3.08
N TRP A 135 -13.76 12.46 -3.83
CA TRP A 135 -12.94 11.92 -4.90
C TRP A 135 -13.25 12.53 -6.28
N PHE A 136 -14.26 13.40 -6.37
CA PHE A 136 -14.51 14.17 -7.59
C PHE A 136 -13.48 15.31 -7.71
N ASP A 137 -13.16 15.67 -8.95
CA ASP A 137 -12.23 16.75 -9.30
C ASP A 137 -10.86 16.61 -8.61
N ARG A 138 -10.43 15.35 -8.44
CA ARG A 138 -9.09 14.98 -7.99
C ARG A 138 -8.27 14.45 -9.15
N ASP A 139 -7.01 14.83 -9.19
CA ASP A 139 -6.02 14.21 -10.06
C ASP A 139 -5.68 12.85 -9.48
N LEU A 140 -6.21 11.80 -10.11
CA LEU A 140 -6.05 10.42 -9.67
C LEU A 140 -5.00 9.71 -10.53
N SER A 141 -4.34 8.76 -9.89
CA SER A 141 -3.45 7.82 -10.56
C SER A 141 -3.77 6.39 -10.15
N VAL A 142 -3.03 5.43 -10.73
CA VAL A 142 -3.23 4.00 -10.51
C VAL A 142 -2.01 3.40 -9.82
N ALA A 143 -2.27 2.69 -8.73
CA ALA A 143 -1.26 1.91 -8.04
C ALA A 143 -1.82 0.55 -7.61
N GLY A 144 -1.01 -0.49 -7.69
CA GLY A 144 -1.46 -1.85 -7.39
C GLY A 144 -0.43 -2.90 -7.79
N VAL A 145 -0.95 -4.07 -8.13
CA VAL A 145 -0.15 -5.21 -8.58
C VAL A 145 -0.69 -5.71 -9.90
N VAL A 146 0.21 -6.17 -10.75
CA VAL A 146 -0.10 -6.85 -12.00
C VAL A 146 0.58 -8.22 -12.00
N MET A 147 -0.08 -9.20 -12.60
CA MET A 147 0.52 -10.50 -12.88
C MET A 147 1.07 -10.45 -14.30
N VAL A 148 2.36 -10.69 -14.46
CA VAL A 148 3.07 -10.65 -15.74
C VAL A 148 3.62 -12.04 -16.02
N GLU A 149 3.47 -12.51 -17.24
CA GLU A 149 4.16 -13.70 -17.71
C GLU A 149 5.61 -13.35 -18.03
N GLU A 150 6.54 -14.04 -17.37
CA GLU A 150 7.97 -13.94 -17.61
C GLU A 150 8.54 -15.36 -17.78
N ASN A 151 9.04 -15.67 -18.98
CA ASN A 151 9.67 -16.95 -19.31
C ASN A 151 8.80 -18.18 -18.95
N GLY A 152 7.51 -18.13 -19.29
CA GLY A 152 6.56 -19.22 -19.01
C GLY A 152 6.13 -19.33 -17.54
N SER A 153 6.48 -18.35 -16.69
CA SER A 153 6.06 -18.28 -15.29
C SER A 153 5.34 -16.97 -15.00
N TYR A 154 4.25 -17.02 -14.22
CA TYR A 154 3.55 -15.80 -13.81
C TYR A 154 4.19 -15.21 -12.55
N LYS A 155 4.57 -13.93 -12.61
CA LYS A 155 5.11 -13.19 -11.47
C LYS A 155 4.29 -11.95 -11.17
N GLN A 156 4.18 -11.65 -9.88
CA GLN A 156 3.58 -10.41 -9.40
C GLN A 156 4.58 -9.26 -9.51
N ARG A 157 4.12 -8.11 -10.01
CA ARG A 157 4.88 -6.85 -10.07
C ARG A 157 4.08 -5.73 -9.44
N LEU A 158 4.75 -4.91 -8.63
CA LEU A 158 4.19 -3.67 -8.12
C LEU A 158 4.21 -2.62 -9.25
N VAL A 159 3.12 -1.89 -9.39
CA VAL A 159 3.00 -0.80 -10.35
C VAL A 159 2.46 0.42 -9.61
N LYS A 160 3.14 1.55 -9.80
CA LYS A 160 2.70 2.87 -9.40
C LYS A 160 2.95 3.79 -10.59
N ILE A 161 1.89 4.43 -11.07
CA ILE A 161 2.01 5.49 -12.06
C ILE A 161 2.13 6.79 -11.26
N ASP A 162 3.23 7.52 -11.42
CA ASP A 162 3.42 8.80 -10.72
C ASP A 162 2.73 9.97 -11.44
N GLU A 163 2.41 9.78 -12.71
CA GLU A 163 1.65 10.74 -13.52
C GLU A 163 0.15 10.70 -13.20
N GLN A 164 -0.50 11.85 -13.38
CA GLN A 164 -1.94 12.02 -13.18
C GLN A 164 -2.67 11.58 -14.45
N VAL A 165 -3.19 10.36 -14.43
CA VAL A 165 -3.72 9.69 -15.62
C VAL A 165 -5.23 9.60 -15.65
N ILE A 166 -5.92 9.91 -14.54
CA ILE A 166 -7.37 9.78 -14.41
C ILE A 166 -7.93 11.01 -13.69
N SER A 167 -9.01 11.59 -14.23
CA SER A 167 -9.81 12.58 -13.53
C SER A 167 -11.28 12.16 -13.50
N LYS A 168 -11.95 12.38 -12.37
CA LYS A 168 -13.38 12.13 -12.21
C LYS A 168 -14.12 13.46 -12.16
N ILE A 169 -14.70 13.84 -13.30
CA ILE A 169 -15.36 15.12 -13.48
C ILE A 169 -16.84 15.00 -13.07
N PHE A 170 -17.33 16.00 -12.34
CA PHE A 170 -18.77 16.17 -12.14
C PHE A 170 -19.44 16.60 -13.44
N LEU A 171 -20.41 15.81 -13.92
CA LEU A 171 -21.29 16.23 -15.01
C LEU A 171 -22.65 16.57 -14.43
N PRO A 172 -23.09 17.83 -14.44
CA PRO A 172 -24.46 18.15 -14.09
C PRO A 172 -25.38 17.38 -15.06
N LYS A 173 -26.34 16.64 -14.51
CA LYS A 173 -27.38 16.03 -15.35
C LYS A 173 -28.08 17.17 -16.08
N SER A 174 -28.06 17.16 -17.41
CA SER A 174 -28.99 17.96 -18.19
C SER A 174 -30.39 17.54 -17.73
N HIS A 175 -31.07 18.41 -17.01
CA HIS A 175 -32.50 18.25 -16.80
C HIS A 175 -33.11 18.42 -18.19
N ASN A 176 -33.60 17.33 -18.77
CA ASN A 176 -34.47 17.41 -19.93
C ASN A 176 -35.74 18.12 -19.46
N PHE A 177 -35.76 19.45 -19.56
CA PHE A 177 -37.00 20.20 -19.55
C PHE A 177 -37.74 19.84 -20.84
N HIS A 178 -38.62 18.86 -20.74
CA HIS A 178 -39.70 18.71 -21.70
C HIS A 178 -40.69 19.84 -21.41
N TYR A 179 -40.64 20.89 -22.23
CA TYR A 179 -41.78 21.79 -22.45
C TYR A 179 -42.65 21.22 -23.56
#